data_AF-A0A830C6Z5-F1
#
_entry.id   AF-A0A830C6Z5-F1
#
_cell.length_a   1.000
_cell.length_b   1.000
_cell.length_c   1.000
_cell.angle_alpha   90.00
_cell.angle_beta   90.00
_cell.angle_gamma   90.00
#
_symmetry.space_group_name_H-M   'P 1'
#
loop_
_entity.id
_entity.type
_entity.pdbx_description
1 polymer ?
#
loop_
_entity_poly.entity_id
_entity_poly.type
_entity_poly.pdbx_seq_one_letter_code
_entity_poly.pdbx_strand_id
1 'polypeptide(L)' 'MADQKKQFSKVNQLQPLDSGLNLSLKVVNSKTVAQRGRTQGRFAECLVGDKTGIITFSSRNDQG' A
#
# COMPACT_ATOMS: atom_id res chain seq x y z
N MET A 1 -1.59 -19.22 24.87
CA MET A 1 -1.07 -18.07 24.12
C MET A 1 -0.49 -18.63 22.84
N ALA A 2 -1.24 -18.62 21.74
CA ALA A 2 -0.78 -19.17 20.48
C ALA A 2 -0.23 -18.01 19.64
N ASP A 3 1.06 -18.06 19.34
CA ASP A 3 1.71 -17.16 18.39
C ASP A 3 1.01 -17.27 17.03
N GLN A 4 0.10 -16.34 16.74
CA GLN A 4 -0.50 -16.23 15.41
C GLN A 4 0.60 -15.77 14.46
N LYS A 5 1.28 -16.74 13.85
CA LYS A 5 2.35 -16.55 12.88
C LYS A 5 1.77 -15.75 11.71
N LYS A 6 2.01 -14.43 11.69
CA LYS A 6 1.57 -13.54 10.60
C LYS A 6 2.12 -14.08 9.28
N GLN A 7 1.24 -14.59 8.44
CA GLN A 7 1.60 -14.95 7.08
C GLN A 7 1.71 -13.67 6.26
N PHE A 8 2.89 -13.45 5.67
CA PHE A 8 3.11 -12.37 4.72
C PHE A 8 2.77 -12.86 3.32
N SER A 9 1.78 -12.22 2.71
CA SER A 9 1.39 -12.50 1.32
C SER A 9 2.32 -11.78 0.34
N LYS A 10 2.31 -12.22 -0.93
CA LYS A 10 3.10 -11.64 -2.01
C LYS A 10 2.24 -10.83 -2.96
N VAL A 11 2.86 -9.89 -3.67
CA VAL A 11 2.15 -8.99 -4.58
C VAL A 11 1.43 -9.77 -5.69
N ASN A 12 2.08 -10.80 -6.25
CA ASN A 12 1.48 -11.62 -7.30
C ASN A 12 0.32 -12.52 -6.86
N GLN A 13 0.05 -12.62 -5.54
CA GLN A 13 -1.04 -13.43 -4.98
C GLN A 13 -2.29 -12.60 -4.67
N LEU A 14 -2.22 -11.27 -4.80
CA LEU A 14 -3.33 -10.38 -4.49
C LEU A 14 -4.46 -10.58 -5.49
N GLN A 15 -5.68 -10.75 -4.98
CA GLN A 15 -6.90 -10.80 -5.77
C GLN A 15 -7.83 -9.63 -5.42
N PRO A 16 -8.68 -9.19 -6.35
CA PRO A 16 -9.75 -8.25 -6.03
C PRO A 16 -10.58 -8.78 -4.85
N LEU A 17 -10.98 -7.88 -3.95
CA LEU A 17 -11.75 -8.15 -2.72
C LEU A 17 -10.95 -8.73 -1.54
N ASP A 18 -9.66 -9.03 -1.69
CA ASP A 18 -8.83 -9.44 -0.55
C ASP A 18 -8.70 -8.32 0.51
N SER A 19 -8.77 -8.69 1.78
CA SER A 19 -8.59 -7.76 2.91
C SER A 19 -7.94 -8.45 4.12
N GLY A 20 -7.32 -7.68 5.02
CA GLY A 20 -6.65 -8.21 6.20
C GLY A 20 -5.27 -8.85 5.94
N LEU A 21 -4.71 -8.64 4.76
CA LEU A 21 -3.41 -9.18 4.37
C LEU A 21 -2.25 -8.39 4.99
N ASN A 22 -1.17 -9.09 5.34
CA ASN A 22 0.09 -8.47 5.72
C ASN A 22 1.07 -8.59 4.54
N LEU A 23 1.62 -7.46 4.10
CA LEU A 23 2.58 -7.39 3.00
C LEU A 23 3.87 -6.72 3.48
N SER A 24 5.01 -7.19 2.98
CA SER A 24 6.30 -6.52 3.16
C SER A 24 6.76 -6.00 1.81
N LEU A 25 6.69 -4.68 1.64
CA LEU A 25 6.89 -3.99 0.37
C LEU A 25 7.95 -2.90 0.53
N LYS A 26 8.69 -2.63 -0.54
CA LYS A 26 9.59 -1.48 -0.66
C LYS A 26 8.86 -0.34 -1.36
N VAL A 27 8.98 0.87 -0.83
CA VAL A 27 8.56 2.09 -1.52
C VAL A 27 9.58 2.45 -2.59
N VAL A 28 9.12 2.54 -3.84
CA VAL A 28 9.95 2.91 -4.99
C VAL A 28 9.79 4.39 -5.29
N ASN A 29 8.56 4.90 -5.25
CA ASN A 29 8.24 6.30 -5.50
C ASN A 29 6.97 6.69 -4.73
N SER A 30 6.92 7.93 -4.23
CA SER A 30 5.73 8.53 -3.64
C SER A 30 5.46 9.87 -4.32
N LYS A 31 4.21 10.06 -4.77
CA LYS A 31 3.76 11.31 -5.38
C LYS A 31 2.56 11.81 -4.62
N THR A 32 2.69 12.97 -3.98
CA THR A 32 1.57 13.65 -3.35
C THR A 32 0.58 14.12 -4.42
N VAL A 33 -0.65 13.62 -4.36
CA VAL A 33 -1.72 13.99 -5.27
C VAL A 33 -2.63 14.97 -4.53
N ALA A 34 -2.37 16.27 -4.71
CA ALA A 34 -3.23 17.31 -4.18
C ALA A 34 -4.51 17.40 -5.04
N GLN A 35 -5.66 17.02 -4.48
CA GLN A 35 -6.92 17.16 -5.17
C GLN A 35 -7.35 18.64 -5.13
N ARG A 36 -7.43 19.29 -6.30
CA ARG A 36 -7.87 20.69 -6.41
C ARG A 36 -9.34 20.79 -5.98
N GLY A 37 -9.64 21.67 -5.02
CA GLY A 37 -10.96 22.31 -4.92
C GLY A 37 -11.86 21.99 -3.73
N ARG A 38 -11.49 21.15 -2.76
CA ARG A 38 -12.19 21.06 -1.46
C ARG A 38 -11.18 20.87 -0.33
N THR A 39 -11.61 20.85 0.92
CA THR A 39 -10.80 20.48 2.10
C THR A 39 -10.37 19.01 1.97
N GLN A 40 -9.29 18.79 1.22
CA GLN A 40 -8.92 17.51 0.65
C GLN A 40 -7.85 16.88 1.53
N GLY A 41 -8.13 15.67 2.03
CA GLY A 41 -7.13 14.88 2.74
C GLY A 41 -5.84 14.78 1.91
N ARG A 42 -4.69 14.73 2.59
CA ARG A 42 -3.43 14.45 1.90
C ARG A 42 -3.49 13.02 1.37
N PHE A 43 -3.59 12.88 0.05
CA PHE A 43 -3.48 11.61 -0.63
C PHE A 43 -2.12 11.54 -1.32
N ALA A 44 -1.39 10.45 -1.16
CA ALA A 44 -0.22 10.17 -1.98
C ALA A 44 -0.45 8.88 -2.78
N GLU A 45 -0.09 8.94 -4.04
CA GLU A 45 0.00 7.76 -4.90
C GLU A 45 1.43 7.22 -4.79
N CYS A 46 1.55 5.98 -4.31
CA CYS A 46 2.83 5.39 -3.97
C CYS A 46 3.05 4.12 -4.77
N LEU A 47 4.14 4.09 -5.53
CA LEU A 47 4.59 2.89 -6.22
C LEU A 47 5.35 2.03 -5.22
N VAL A 48 4.80 0.87 -4.90
CA VAL A 48 5.34 -0.06 -3.91
C VAL A 48 5.43 -1.46 -4.49
N GLY A 49 6.41 -2.25 -4.08
CA GLY A 49 6.56 -3.60 -4.63
C GLY A 49 7.48 -4.49 -3.83
N ASP A 50 7.49 -5.77 -4.20
CA ASP A 50 8.45 -6.75 -3.74
C ASP A 50 9.04 -7.50 -4.94
N LYS A 51 9.77 -8.60 -4.67
CA LYS A 51 10.38 -9.41 -5.74
C LYS A 51 9.38 -10.03 -6.73
N THR A 52 8.08 -10.05 -6.41
CA THR A 52 7.04 -10.69 -7.21
C THR A 52 6.25 -9.72 -8.07
N GLY A 53 6.31 -8.42 -7.80
CA GLY A 53 5.59 -7.42 -8.58
C GLY A 53 5.56 -6.04 -7.92
N ILE A 54 4.97 -5.10 -8.64
CA ILE A 54 4.80 -3.70 -8.23
C ILE A 54 3.31 -3.34 -8.35
N ILE A 55 2.80 -2.60 -7.36
CA ILE A 55 1.43 -2.09 -7.32
C ILE A 55 1.42 -0.60 -6.98
N THR A 56 0.35 0.06 -7.38
CA THR A 56 0.06 1.44 -6.99
C THR A 56 -0.79 1.44 -5.72
N PHE A 57 -0.30 2.06 -4.66
CA PHE A 57 -0.97 2.20 -3.36
C PHE A 57 -1.39 3.65 -3.16
N SER A 58 -2.69 3.89 -2.95
CA SER A 58 -3.19 5.22 -2.55
C SER A 58 -3.19 5.33 -1.04
N SER A 59 -2.30 6.17 -0.52
CA SER A 59 -2.17 6.40 0.91
C SER A 59 -2.90 7.66 1.35
N ARG A 60 -3.44 7.64 2.56
CA ARG A 60 -4.10 8.80 3.21
C ARG A 60 -3.30 9.36 4.39
N ASN A 61 -2.15 8.78 4.68
CA ASN A 61 -1.25 9.21 5.74
C ASN A 61 -0.20 10.19 5.20
N ASP A 62 0.47 10.90 6.11
CA ASP A 62 1.61 11.75 5.78
C ASP A 62 2.78 10.86 5.34
N GLN A 63 2.89 10.62 4.03
CA GLN A 63 4.01 9.91 3.43
C GLN A 63 5.06 10.91 2.95
N GLY A 64 5.61 11.71 3.88
CA GLY A 64 6.77 12.59 3.65
C GLY A 64 6.53 13.73 2.66
#